data_AF-A0A2W2G0P6-F1
#
_entry.id   AF-A0A2W2G0P6-F1
#
_cell.length_a   1.000
_cell.length_b   1.000
_cell.length_c   1.000
_cell.angle_alpha   90.00
_cell.angle_beta   90.00
_cell.angle_gamma   90.00
#
_symmetry.space_group_name_H-M   'P 1'
#
loop_
_entity.id
_entity.type
_entity.pdbx_description
1 polymer ?
#
loop_
_entity_poly.entity_id
_entity_poly.type
_entity_poly.pdbx_seq_one_letter_code
_entity_poly.pdbx_strand_id
1 'polypeptide(L)'
;MLAVGSAVPALALAGWLTAALPLLLVGRFAPVFALLTGVPLAVLACWAGARQVSAPIEARAWHVVAVFAVAIGSGVFNALLHAEQLIVRRDPATYALSAAWVAEHGSLPIPYQDAAFGGPDPALLFDSVGFYDFEGAVVPQFVAGPSLIYAVGHWAGGVTGLLLTPAVLGSLAVLTVAGAAARLIGGRWAPLAALAFAISLPILYTSRTTFSEIPSLIMIFGGLILFVDATTPSRAARGGRRVVASTNRI
;
A
#
# COMPACT_ATOMS: atom_id res chain seq x y z
N MET A 1 -15.53 -10.95 7.61
CA MET A 1 -14.45 -10.18 8.25
C MET A 1 -13.11 -10.39 7.53
N LEU A 2 -12.51 -11.59 7.52
CA LEU A 2 -11.23 -11.82 6.83
C LEU A 2 -11.28 -11.59 5.31
N ALA A 3 -12.36 -12.01 4.64
CA ALA A 3 -12.52 -11.83 3.19
C ALA A 3 -12.41 -10.35 2.78
N VAL A 4 -13.23 -9.49 3.38
CA VAL A 4 -13.21 -8.04 3.13
C VAL A 4 -11.93 -7.40 3.68
N GLY A 5 -11.56 -7.71 4.92
CA GLY A 5 -10.41 -7.09 5.60
C GLY A 5 -9.06 -7.33 4.92
N SER A 6 -8.93 -8.42 4.16
CA SER A 6 -7.72 -8.71 3.37
C SER A 6 -7.67 -8.01 2.01
N ALA A 7 -8.80 -7.56 1.47
CA ALA A 7 -8.85 -6.81 0.20
C ALA A 7 -8.75 -5.28 0.41
N VAL A 8 -9.22 -4.80 1.57
CA VAL A 8 -9.25 -3.37 1.94
C VAL A 8 -7.90 -2.67 1.74
N PRO A 9 -6.74 -3.24 2.15
CA PRO A 9 -5.45 -2.56 1.96
C PRO A 9 -5.17 -2.17 0.51
N ALA A 10 -5.35 -3.10 -0.43
CA ALA A 10 -5.09 -2.83 -1.83
C ALA A 10 -6.10 -1.86 -2.45
N LEU A 11 -7.38 -1.97 -2.07
CA LEU A 11 -8.42 -1.03 -2.52
C LEU A 11 -8.17 0.39 -2.01
N ALA A 12 -7.76 0.53 -0.75
CA ALA A 12 -7.44 1.82 -0.15
C ALA A 12 -6.21 2.46 -0.82
N LEU A 13 -5.14 1.69 -1.02
CA LEU A 13 -3.94 2.18 -1.73
C LEU A 13 -4.24 2.53 -3.19
N ALA A 14 -5.00 1.69 -3.90
CA ALA A 14 -5.40 1.96 -5.28
C ALA A 14 -6.24 3.24 -5.40
N GLY A 15 -7.24 3.41 -4.53
CA GLY A 15 -8.07 4.61 -4.52
C GLY A 15 -7.29 5.86 -4.16
N TRP A 16 -6.37 5.76 -3.18
CA TRP A 16 -5.45 6.86 -2.83
C TRP A 16 -4.57 7.26 -4.01
N LEU A 17 -3.87 6.30 -4.62
CA LEU A 17 -2.94 6.54 -5.73
C LEU A 17 -3.64 7.09 -6.97
N THR A 18 -4.90 6.71 -7.20
CA THR A 18 -5.74 7.23 -8.29
C THR A 18 -5.93 8.75 -8.19
N ALA A 19 -5.96 9.30 -6.97
CA ALA A 19 -6.06 10.74 -6.73
C ALA A 19 -4.68 11.41 -6.63
N ALA A 20 -3.77 10.77 -5.87
CA ALA A 20 -2.48 11.33 -5.52
C ALA A 20 -1.57 11.54 -6.74
N LEU A 21 -1.56 10.60 -7.69
CA LEU A 21 -0.70 10.70 -8.87
C LEU A 21 -1.10 11.88 -9.78
N PRO A 22 -2.38 12.05 -10.19
CA PRO A 22 -2.78 13.24 -10.94
C PRO A 22 -2.46 14.55 -10.20
N LEU A 23 -2.69 14.61 -8.89
CA LEU A 23 -2.36 15.79 -8.09
C LEU A 23 -0.86 16.11 -8.12
N LEU A 24 0.01 15.10 -8.05
CA LEU A 24 1.45 15.29 -8.16
C LEU A 24 1.84 15.80 -9.56
N LEU A 25 1.26 15.22 -10.62
CA LEU A 25 1.54 15.60 -12.01
C LEU A 25 1.18 17.05 -12.32
N VAL A 26 0.15 17.60 -11.66
CA VAL A 26 -0.23 19.02 -11.79
C VAL A 26 0.43 19.93 -10.74
N GLY A 27 1.34 19.41 -9.91
CA GLY A 27 2.04 20.16 -8.87
C GLY A 27 1.13 20.66 -7.74
N ARG A 28 0.06 19.93 -7.42
CA ARG A 28 -0.94 20.27 -6.40
C ARG A 28 -1.11 19.16 -5.36
N PHE A 29 -0.09 18.33 -5.14
CA PHE A 29 -0.13 17.29 -4.11
C PHE A 29 0.04 17.89 -2.70
N ALA A 30 -0.96 18.63 -2.25
CA ALA A 30 -1.03 19.21 -0.91
C ALA A 30 -1.97 18.38 -0.01
N PRO A 31 -1.79 18.40 1.33
CA PRO A 31 -2.59 17.61 2.25
C PRO A 31 -4.09 17.76 2.04
N VAL A 32 -4.57 19.00 1.89
CA VAL A 32 -6.01 19.30 1.74
C VAL A 32 -6.57 18.67 0.46
N PHE A 33 -5.92 18.86 -0.69
CA PHE A 33 -6.41 18.32 -1.97
C PHE A 33 -6.32 16.80 -2.01
N ALA A 34 -5.21 16.24 -1.52
CA ALA A 34 -4.98 14.81 -1.49
C ALA A 34 -5.97 14.11 -0.55
N LEU A 35 -6.25 14.67 0.64
CA LEU A 35 -7.22 14.09 1.55
C LEU A 35 -8.65 14.22 1.03
N LEU A 36 -9.03 15.38 0.49
CA LEU A 36 -10.38 15.61 -0.05
C LEU A 36 -10.73 14.77 -1.27
N THR A 37 -9.74 14.31 -2.04
CA THR A 37 -9.96 13.49 -3.25
C THR A 37 -9.58 12.03 -3.03
N GLY A 38 -8.42 11.78 -2.41
CA GLY A 38 -7.88 10.45 -2.15
C GLY A 38 -8.67 9.66 -1.12
N VAL A 39 -9.13 10.28 -0.02
CA VAL A 39 -9.93 9.56 0.99
C VAL A 39 -11.28 9.12 0.41
N PRO A 40 -12.07 9.98 -0.27
CA PRO A 40 -13.31 9.53 -0.91
C PRO A 40 -13.10 8.44 -1.95
N LEU A 41 -12.04 8.54 -2.78
CA LEU A 41 -11.74 7.50 -3.78
C LEU A 41 -11.31 6.17 -3.14
N ALA A 42 -10.51 6.21 -2.06
CA ALA A 42 -10.18 5.01 -1.27
C ALA A 42 -11.43 4.39 -0.63
N VAL A 43 -12.31 5.20 -0.04
CA VAL A 43 -13.57 4.74 0.55
C VAL A 43 -14.48 4.14 -0.52
N LEU A 44 -14.63 4.79 -1.68
CA LEU A 44 -15.42 4.30 -2.80
C LEU A 44 -14.88 2.97 -3.34
N ALA A 45 -13.56 2.85 -3.50
CA ALA A 45 -12.90 1.61 -3.93
C ALA A 45 -13.14 0.49 -2.91
N CYS A 46 -12.97 0.77 -1.61
CA CYS A 46 -13.26 -0.18 -0.54
C CYS A 46 -14.73 -0.63 -0.53
N TRP A 47 -15.66 0.31 -0.67
CA TRP A 47 -17.09 0.01 -0.71
C TRP A 47 -17.49 -0.82 -1.93
N ALA A 48 -17.00 -0.44 -3.12
CA ALA A 48 -17.27 -1.17 -4.36
C ALA A 48 -16.63 -2.57 -4.32
N GLY A 49 -15.40 -2.68 -3.85
CA GLY A 49 -14.71 -3.96 -3.70
C GLY A 49 -15.34 -4.87 -2.65
N ALA A 50 -15.78 -4.33 -1.51
CA ALA A 50 -16.49 -5.11 -0.48
C ALA A 50 -17.80 -5.73 -1.01
N ARG A 51 -18.47 -5.09 -1.99
CA ARG A 51 -19.64 -5.65 -2.67
C ARG A 51 -19.29 -6.78 -3.65
N GLN A 52 -18.07 -6.80 -4.17
CA GLN A 52 -17.60 -7.85 -5.08
C GLN A 52 -16.99 -9.03 -4.32
N VAL A 53 -16.33 -8.76 -3.18
CA VAL A 53 -15.79 -9.76 -2.24
C VAL A 53 -16.94 -10.45 -1.51
N SER A 54 -17.55 -11.42 -2.18
CA SER A 54 -18.79 -12.08 -1.75
C SER A 54 -18.60 -13.54 -1.34
N ALA A 55 -17.47 -14.14 -1.71
CA ALA A 55 -17.21 -15.55 -1.42
C ALA A 55 -16.87 -15.73 0.07
N PRO A 56 -17.68 -16.47 0.85
CA PRO A 56 -17.35 -16.76 2.23
C PRO A 56 -16.10 -17.65 2.28
N ILE A 57 -15.10 -17.21 3.03
CA ILE A 57 -13.93 -18.03 3.36
C ILE A 57 -14.32 -19.00 4.46
N GLU A 58 -14.22 -20.30 4.19
CA GLU A 58 -14.42 -21.33 5.21
C GLU A 58 -13.26 -21.29 6.23
N ALA A 59 -13.47 -20.56 7.33
CA ALA A 59 -12.53 -20.42 8.42
C ALA A 59 -13.26 -20.38 9.77
N ARG A 60 -12.74 -21.14 10.76
CA ARG A 60 -13.14 -20.99 12.16
C ARG A 60 -12.76 -19.60 12.68
N ALA A 61 -13.54 -19.07 13.64
CA ALA A 61 -13.34 -17.73 14.22
C ALA A 61 -11.91 -17.49 14.75
N TRP A 62 -11.30 -18.50 15.38
CA TRP A 62 -9.94 -18.38 15.91
C TRP A 62 -8.89 -18.16 14.81
N HIS A 63 -9.07 -18.68 13.58
CA HIS A 63 -8.14 -18.40 12.49
C HIS A 63 -8.15 -16.91 12.13
N VAL A 64 -9.34 -16.30 12.13
CA VAL A 64 -9.49 -14.87 11.85
C VAL A 64 -8.79 -14.06 12.95
N VAL A 65 -9.07 -14.37 14.22
CA VAL A 65 -8.42 -13.72 15.37
C VAL A 65 -6.90 -13.86 15.30
N ALA A 66 -6.39 -15.05 15.00
CA ALA A 66 -4.95 -15.31 14.89
C ALA A 66 -4.29 -14.47 13.78
N VAL A 67 -4.92 -14.37 12.59
CA VAL A 67 -4.41 -13.53 11.49
C VAL A 67 -4.33 -12.06 11.90
N PHE A 68 -5.38 -11.52 12.51
CA PHE A 68 -5.37 -10.13 12.99
C PHE A 68 -4.35 -9.92 14.11
N ALA A 69 -4.22 -10.87 15.05
CA ALA A 69 -3.23 -10.79 16.11
C ALA A 69 -1.79 -10.78 15.56
N VAL A 70 -1.49 -11.63 14.56
CA VAL A 70 -0.17 -11.64 13.90
C VAL A 70 0.08 -10.35 13.13
N ALA A 71 -0.90 -9.84 12.39
CA ALA A 71 -0.77 -8.57 11.67
C ALA A 71 -0.51 -7.40 12.62
N ILE A 72 -1.30 -7.28 13.69
CA ILE A 72 -1.11 -6.23 14.71
C ILE A 72 0.24 -6.39 15.40
N GLY A 73 0.59 -7.60 15.82
CA GLY A 73 1.88 -7.89 16.45
C GLY A 73 3.07 -7.55 15.55
N SER A 74 2.99 -7.88 14.25
CA SER A 74 3.99 -7.51 13.25
C SER A 74 4.10 -5.99 13.09
N GLY A 75 2.97 -5.28 13.03
CA GLY A 75 2.95 -3.81 12.94
C GLY A 75 3.59 -3.16 14.15
N VAL A 76 3.19 -3.55 15.37
CA VAL A 76 3.77 -3.03 16.62
C VAL A 76 5.27 -3.33 16.70
N PHE A 77 5.67 -4.57 16.42
CA PHE A 77 7.08 -4.98 16.47
C PHE A 77 7.95 -4.19 15.50
N ASN A 78 7.48 -4.00 14.25
CA ASN A 78 8.23 -3.24 13.26
C ASN A 78 8.17 -1.72 13.51
N ALA A 79 7.12 -1.20 14.14
CA ALA A 79 7.05 0.20 14.54
C ALA A 79 8.04 0.52 15.66
N LEU A 80 8.17 -0.37 16.66
CA LEU A 80 9.16 -0.25 17.74
C LEU A 80 10.60 -0.34 17.23
N LEU A 81 10.81 -1.03 16.11
CA LEU A 81 12.12 -1.27 15.49
C LEU A 81 12.23 -0.60 14.11
N HIS A 82 11.49 0.48 13.88
CA HIS A 82 11.53 1.19 12.60
C HIS A 82 12.94 1.69 12.31
N ALA A 83 13.30 1.73 11.04
CA ALA A 83 14.63 2.17 10.62
C ALA A 83 14.61 3.64 10.20
N GLU A 84 15.69 4.34 10.48
CA GLU A 84 15.84 5.78 10.18
C GLU A 84 16.78 5.99 8.98
N GLN A 85 16.54 5.26 7.88
CA GLN A 85 17.37 5.34 6.67
C GLN A 85 17.07 6.59 5.85
N LEU A 86 17.69 7.72 6.22
CA LEU A 86 17.55 9.01 5.53
C LEU A 86 18.74 9.39 4.65
N ILE A 87 19.91 8.79 4.90
CA ILE A 87 21.11 9.03 4.07
C ILE A 87 21.03 8.18 2.81
N VAL A 88 21.15 8.82 1.66
CA VAL A 88 21.03 8.19 0.34
C VAL A 88 22.20 7.24 0.05
N ARG A 89 22.04 5.98 0.46
CA ARG A 89 22.95 4.86 0.15
C ARG A 89 22.28 3.78 -0.70
N ARG A 90 20.95 3.69 -0.61
CA ARG A 90 20.07 2.69 -1.22
C ARG A 90 18.67 3.29 -1.37
N ASP A 91 17.82 2.57 -2.09
CA ASP A 91 16.45 2.91 -2.46
C ASP A 91 15.57 3.45 -1.32
N PRO A 92 15.62 2.95 -0.07
CA PRO A 92 14.76 3.44 1.00
C PRO A 92 14.90 4.94 1.26
N ALA A 93 16.14 5.43 1.29
CA ALA A 93 16.40 6.84 1.53
C ALA A 93 15.90 7.70 0.36
N THR A 94 16.03 7.23 -0.88
CA THR A 94 15.46 7.90 -2.04
C THR A 94 13.95 8.04 -1.92
N TYR A 95 13.22 6.98 -1.54
CA TYR A 95 11.78 7.05 -1.30
C TYR A 95 11.43 7.94 -0.11
N ALA A 96 12.18 7.87 0.99
CA ALA A 96 11.92 8.69 2.19
C ALA A 96 12.08 10.18 1.90
N LEU A 97 13.20 10.58 1.28
CA LEU A 97 13.45 11.98 0.94
C LEU A 97 12.49 12.48 -0.14
N SER A 98 12.18 11.65 -1.15
CA SER A 98 11.18 12.01 -2.16
C SER A 98 9.79 12.19 -1.53
N ALA A 99 9.41 11.33 -0.58
CA ALA A 99 8.15 11.42 0.14
C ALA A 99 8.07 12.69 1.00
N ALA A 100 9.14 13.01 1.74
CA ALA A 100 9.22 14.24 2.52
C ALA A 100 9.12 15.48 1.60
N TRP A 101 9.86 15.50 0.48
CA TRP A 101 9.81 16.58 -0.49
C TRP A 101 8.39 16.80 -1.04
N VAL A 102 7.75 15.75 -1.58
CA VAL A 102 6.41 15.90 -2.16
C VAL A 102 5.35 16.20 -1.11
N ALA A 103 5.54 15.75 0.15
CA ALA A 103 4.65 16.10 1.24
C ALA A 103 4.68 17.61 1.55
N GLU A 104 5.84 18.26 1.42
CA GLU A 104 6.03 19.67 1.73
C GLU A 104 5.76 20.59 0.53
N HIS A 105 6.16 20.17 -0.67
CA HIS A 105 6.16 21.01 -1.87
C HIS A 105 5.05 20.65 -2.86
N GLY A 106 4.53 19.43 -2.79
CA GLY A 106 3.41 18.97 -3.63
C GLY A 106 3.73 18.80 -5.13
N SER A 107 5.00 18.90 -5.52
CA SER A 107 5.44 18.82 -6.91
C SER A 107 6.82 18.17 -7.07
N LEU A 108 7.06 17.68 -8.28
CA LEU A 108 8.37 17.33 -8.82
C LEU A 108 8.54 18.08 -10.16
N PRO A 109 9.78 18.34 -10.63
CA PRO A 109 11.08 17.94 -10.05
C PRO A 109 11.47 18.78 -8.80
N ILE A 110 12.59 18.45 -8.16
CA ILE A 110 13.15 19.16 -6.99
C ILE A 110 14.10 20.25 -7.52
N PRO A 111 13.76 21.55 -7.48
CA PRO A 111 14.65 22.59 -7.98
C PRO A 111 15.97 22.60 -7.21
N TYR A 112 17.06 22.99 -7.87
CA TYR A 112 18.33 23.21 -7.17
C TYR A 112 18.17 24.21 -6.01
N GLN A 113 19.00 23.99 -4.99
CA GLN A 113 19.13 24.89 -3.84
C GLN A 113 20.57 25.36 -3.71
N ASP A 114 21.21 25.70 -4.82
CA ASP A 114 22.57 26.24 -4.90
C ASP A 114 22.78 27.48 -4.01
N ALA A 115 21.75 28.32 -3.87
CA ALA A 115 21.75 29.45 -2.93
C ALA A 115 22.01 29.02 -1.47
N ALA A 116 21.58 27.81 -1.06
CA ALA A 116 21.88 27.27 0.27
C ALA A 116 23.37 26.91 0.44
N PHE A 117 24.11 26.79 -0.66
CA PHE A 117 25.55 26.49 -0.71
C PHE A 117 26.40 27.69 -1.10
N GLY A 118 25.85 28.90 -1.10
CA GLY A 118 26.58 30.13 -1.45
C GLY A 118 26.39 30.60 -2.89
N GLY A 119 25.51 29.96 -3.66
CA GLY A 119 25.16 30.32 -5.04
C GLY A 119 25.71 29.32 -6.06
N PRO A 120 25.56 29.63 -7.37
CA PRO A 120 26.03 28.76 -8.44
C PRO A 120 27.55 28.57 -8.38
N ASP A 121 28.00 27.33 -8.21
CA ASP A 121 29.42 26.93 -8.23
C ASP A 121 29.57 25.65 -9.06
N PRO A 122 30.50 25.59 -10.04
CA PRO A 122 30.76 24.39 -10.84
C PRO A 122 31.16 23.14 -10.03
N ALA A 123 31.61 23.31 -8.79
CA ALA A 123 31.93 22.21 -7.88
C ALA A 123 30.68 21.56 -7.24
N LEU A 124 29.51 22.20 -7.33
CA LEU A 124 28.25 21.62 -6.85
C LEU A 124 27.73 20.62 -7.87
N LEU A 125 27.65 19.36 -7.44
CA LEU A 125 27.04 18.27 -8.19
C LEU A 125 25.72 17.90 -7.52
N PHE A 126 24.63 17.89 -8.29
CA PHE A 126 23.28 17.67 -7.78
C PHE A 126 22.76 16.25 -8.06
N ASP A 127 23.49 15.44 -8.84
CA ASP A 127 23.21 14.03 -9.02
C ASP A 127 23.77 13.20 -7.85
N SER A 128 23.07 12.10 -7.53
CA SER A 128 23.53 11.14 -6.53
C SER A 128 22.87 9.77 -6.76
N VAL A 129 23.17 8.79 -5.91
CA VAL A 129 22.51 7.48 -6.00
C VAL A 129 20.99 7.66 -5.87
N GLY A 130 20.22 7.20 -6.87
CA GLY A 130 18.75 7.31 -6.83
C GLY A 130 18.19 8.70 -7.15
N PHE A 131 19.03 9.68 -7.48
CA PHE A 131 18.61 11.03 -7.88
C PHE A 131 19.43 11.51 -9.09
N TYR A 132 18.74 11.91 -10.15
CA TYR A 132 19.40 12.40 -11.35
C TYR A 132 19.28 13.90 -11.47
N ASP A 133 20.35 14.51 -11.95
CA ASP A 133 20.32 15.87 -12.45
C ASP A 133 19.44 15.96 -13.71
N PHE A 134 18.53 16.93 -13.74
CA PHE A 134 17.63 17.21 -14.84
C PHE A 134 17.28 18.71 -14.90
N GLU A 135 17.84 19.42 -15.88
CA GLU A 135 17.46 20.79 -16.27
C GLU A 135 17.32 21.80 -15.11
N GLY A 136 18.34 21.91 -14.24
CA GLY A 136 18.30 22.84 -13.10
C GLY A 136 17.49 22.32 -11.90
N ALA A 137 17.16 21.03 -11.91
CA ALA A 137 16.44 20.33 -10.87
C ALA A 137 16.98 18.91 -10.70
N VAL A 138 16.50 18.24 -9.67
CA VAL A 138 16.82 16.86 -9.33
C VAL A 138 15.55 16.03 -9.42
N VAL A 139 15.63 14.88 -10.08
CA VAL A 139 14.51 13.94 -10.23
C VAL A 139 14.83 12.62 -9.50
N PRO A 140 13.90 12.10 -8.70
CA PRO A 140 14.03 10.75 -8.15
C PRO A 140 14.04 9.70 -9.26
N GLN A 141 14.90 8.68 -9.14
CA GLN A 141 15.00 7.57 -10.09
C GLN A 141 13.73 6.69 -10.12
N PHE A 142 13.04 6.56 -9.00
CA PHE A 142 11.99 5.55 -8.82
C PHE A 142 10.58 6.09 -9.09
N VAL A 143 9.65 5.17 -9.34
CA VAL A 143 8.21 5.46 -9.46
C VAL A 143 7.67 6.13 -8.19
N ALA A 144 6.83 7.15 -8.37
CA ALA A 144 6.35 7.99 -7.27
C ALA A 144 5.38 7.30 -6.27
N GLY A 145 4.81 6.15 -6.64
CA GLY A 145 3.74 5.48 -5.88
C GLY A 145 4.06 5.29 -4.38
N PRO A 146 5.17 4.61 -4.02
CA PRO A 146 5.56 4.48 -2.62
C PRO A 146 5.75 5.82 -1.91
N SER A 147 6.39 6.80 -2.55
CA SER A 147 6.59 8.14 -1.97
C SER A 147 5.27 8.85 -1.67
N LEU A 148 4.27 8.71 -2.55
CA LEU A 148 2.92 9.28 -2.36
C LEU A 148 2.15 8.61 -1.22
N ILE A 149 2.46 7.35 -0.88
CA ILE A 149 1.91 6.66 0.28
C ILE A 149 2.61 7.13 1.55
N TYR A 150 3.94 7.19 1.54
CA TYR A 150 4.75 7.61 2.69
C TYR A 150 4.54 9.10 3.07
N ALA A 151 4.20 9.95 2.10
CA ALA A 151 3.83 11.34 2.34
C ALA A 151 2.66 11.51 3.33
N VAL A 152 1.73 10.55 3.38
CA VAL A 152 0.61 10.56 4.35
C VAL A 152 1.13 10.48 5.79
N GLY A 153 2.12 9.61 6.02
CA GLY A 153 2.81 9.52 7.31
C GLY A 153 3.53 10.81 7.67
N HIS A 154 4.15 11.45 6.67
CA HIS A 154 4.81 12.74 6.85
C HIS A 154 3.84 13.83 7.31
N TRP A 155 2.66 13.93 6.70
CA TRP A 155 1.65 14.89 7.15
C TRP A 155 1.11 14.60 8.55
N ALA A 156 1.05 13.33 8.95
CA ALA A 156 0.53 12.92 10.25
C ALA A 156 1.52 13.16 11.40
N GLY A 157 2.83 13.10 11.15
CA GLY A 157 3.82 13.15 12.23
C GLY A 157 5.24 13.54 11.80
N GLY A 158 5.38 14.29 10.70
CA GLY A 158 6.67 14.65 10.12
C GLY A 158 7.50 13.43 9.72
N VAL A 159 8.81 13.57 9.77
CA VAL A 159 9.76 12.49 9.43
C VAL A 159 9.50 11.23 10.25
N THR A 160 9.21 11.34 11.54
CA THR A 160 8.88 10.17 12.38
C THR A 160 7.63 9.45 11.89
N GLY A 161 6.56 10.18 11.56
CA GLY A 161 5.34 9.59 11.01
C GLY A 161 5.58 8.88 9.67
N LEU A 162 6.42 9.47 8.82
CA LEU A 162 6.89 8.84 7.57
C LEU A 162 7.61 7.52 7.86
N LEU A 163 8.57 7.50 8.79
CA LEU A 163 9.38 6.32 9.12
C LEU A 163 8.59 5.21 9.84
N LEU A 164 7.47 5.54 10.47
CA LEU A 164 6.54 4.55 11.06
C LEU A 164 5.59 3.93 10.02
N THR A 165 5.41 4.57 8.87
CA THR A 165 4.46 4.11 7.84
C THR A 165 4.78 2.72 7.27
N PRO A 166 6.06 2.34 7.01
CA PRO A 166 6.41 0.97 6.61
C PRO A 166 5.86 -0.11 7.54
N ALA A 167 5.84 0.12 8.85
CA ALA A 167 5.34 -0.86 9.83
C ALA A 167 3.82 -1.04 9.72
N VAL A 168 3.10 0.04 9.47
CA VAL A 168 1.65 0.00 9.19
C VAL A 168 1.39 -0.77 7.90
N LEU A 169 2.11 -0.46 6.82
CA LEU A 169 1.96 -1.17 5.56
C LEU A 169 2.36 -2.64 5.68
N GLY A 170 3.38 -2.98 6.46
CA GLY A 170 3.80 -4.36 6.72
C GLY A 170 2.68 -5.17 7.40
N SER A 171 2.02 -4.57 8.40
CA SER A 171 0.83 -5.15 9.04
C SER A 171 -0.30 -5.40 8.04
N LEU A 172 -0.57 -4.45 7.16
CA LEU A 172 -1.60 -4.57 6.13
C LEU A 172 -1.22 -5.62 5.06
N ALA A 173 0.06 -5.75 4.73
CA ALA A 173 0.58 -6.79 3.84
C ALA A 173 0.38 -8.19 4.43
N VAL A 174 0.60 -8.37 5.75
CA VAL A 174 0.30 -9.63 6.45
C VAL A 174 -1.17 -10.01 6.27
N LEU A 175 -2.11 -9.07 6.48
CA LEU A 175 -3.55 -9.32 6.28
C LEU A 175 -3.87 -9.70 4.83
N THR A 176 -3.27 -8.99 3.87
CA THR A 176 -3.49 -9.20 2.44
C THR A 176 -3.00 -10.58 2.01
N VAL A 177 -1.77 -10.96 2.37
CA VAL A 177 -1.19 -12.26 2.04
C VAL A 177 -1.94 -13.42 2.72
N ALA A 178 -2.31 -13.25 3.99
CA ALA A 178 -3.10 -14.25 4.70
C ALA A 178 -4.47 -14.48 4.04
N GLY A 179 -5.11 -13.41 3.56
CA GLY A 179 -6.38 -13.50 2.84
C GLY A 179 -6.25 -14.12 1.44
N ALA A 180 -5.12 -13.91 0.77
CA ALA A 180 -4.82 -14.60 -0.49
C ALA A 180 -4.62 -16.11 -0.24
N ALA A 181 -3.83 -16.48 0.77
CA ALA A 181 -3.65 -17.87 1.18
C ALA A 181 -4.98 -18.54 1.57
N ALA A 182 -5.83 -17.82 2.30
CA ALA A 182 -7.15 -18.31 2.69
C ALA A 182 -8.03 -18.70 1.49
N ARG A 183 -7.93 -17.96 0.37
CA ARG A 183 -8.67 -18.21 -0.87
C ARG A 183 -8.05 -19.32 -1.71
N LEU A 184 -6.72 -19.38 -1.79
CA LEU A 184 -6.01 -20.30 -2.68
C LEU A 184 -5.84 -21.71 -2.09
N ILE A 185 -5.54 -21.79 -0.80
CA ILE A 185 -5.22 -23.07 -0.13
C ILE A 185 -6.13 -23.37 1.08
N GLY A 186 -7.02 -22.45 1.44
CA GLY A 186 -8.07 -22.63 2.44
C GLY A 186 -7.84 -21.88 3.75
N GLY A 187 -8.93 -21.47 4.41
CA GLY A 187 -8.91 -20.57 5.58
C GLY A 187 -8.15 -21.09 6.80
N ARG A 188 -8.00 -22.41 6.94
CA ARG A 188 -7.21 -23.02 8.03
C ARG A 188 -5.71 -22.69 7.99
N TRP A 189 -5.19 -22.41 6.80
CA TRP A 189 -3.76 -22.11 6.60
C TRP A 189 -3.45 -20.62 6.69
N ALA A 190 -4.47 -19.76 6.72
CA ALA A 190 -4.29 -18.31 6.78
C ALA A 190 -3.43 -17.85 7.97
N PRO A 191 -3.58 -18.39 9.20
CA PRO A 191 -2.72 -18.00 10.33
C PRO A 191 -1.26 -18.41 10.12
N LEU A 192 -1.02 -19.60 9.56
CA LEU A 192 0.33 -20.08 9.29
C LEU A 192 1.00 -19.22 8.21
N ALA A 193 0.26 -18.89 7.14
CA ALA A 193 0.75 -17.99 6.09
C ALA A 193 1.05 -16.59 6.64
N ALA A 194 0.16 -16.04 7.48
CA ALA A 194 0.36 -14.77 8.15
C ALA A 194 1.65 -14.77 8.97
N LEU A 195 1.84 -15.79 9.82
CA LEU A 195 3.01 -15.91 10.68
C LEU A 195 4.29 -16.08 9.88
N ALA A 196 4.31 -17.01 8.92
CA ALA A 196 5.48 -17.27 8.08
C ALA A 196 5.91 -16.01 7.30
N PHE A 197 4.95 -15.27 6.75
CA PHE A 197 5.21 -14.00 6.08
C PHE A 197 5.77 -12.96 7.06
N ALA A 198 5.10 -12.76 8.20
CA ALA A 198 5.45 -11.74 9.19
C ALA A 198 6.84 -11.90 9.82
N ILE A 199 7.31 -13.14 9.98
CA ILE A 199 8.63 -13.42 10.60
C ILE A 199 9.75 -13.58 9.59
N SER A 200 9.44 -13.63 8.29
CA SER A 200 10.46 -13.79 7.26
C SER A 200 11.38 -12.56 7.22
N LEU A 201 12.70 -12.79 7.18
CA LEU A 201 13.69 -11.71 7.25
C LEU A 201 13.50 -10.62 6.18
N PRO A 202 13.20 -10.94 4.90
CA PRO A 202 12.97 -9.90 3.90
C PRO A 202 11.77 -9.00 4.25
N ILE A 203 10.70 -9.58 4.81
CA ILE A 203 9.49 -8.84 5.19
C ILE A 203 9.75 -8.00 6.44
N LEU A 204 10.47 -8.53 7.43
CA LEU A 204 10.87 -7.74 8.60
C LEU A 204 11.73 -6.52 8.19
N TYR A 205 12.70 -6.73 7.30
CA TYR A 205 13.55 -5.65 6.82
C TYR A 205 12.75 -4.57 6.08
N THR A 206 11.95 -4.97 5.09
CA THR A 206 11.16 -4.06 4.26
C THR A 206 9.96 -3.44 4.97
N SER A 207 9.46 -4.04 6.06
CA SER A 207 8.40 -3.46 6.90
C SER A 207 8.92 -2.43 7.91
N ARG A 208 10.23 -2.16 7.95
CA ARG A 208 10.85 -1.14 8.82
C ARG A 208 11.45 0.02 8.04
N THR A 209 11.56 -0.13 6.73
CA THR A 209 12.27 0.77 5.83
C THR A 209 11.35 1.16 4.68
N THR A 210 11.55 2.33 4.10
CA THR A 210 10.71 2.94 3.07
C THR A 210 10.89 2.32 1.68
N PHE A 211 10.74 1.00 1.58
CA PHE A 211 10.83 0.26 0.33
C PHE A 211 9.52 0.28 -0.46
N SER A 212 9.60 -0.05 -1.75
CA SER A 212 8.44 -0.23 -2.62
C SER A 212 7.78 -1.60 -2.47
N GLU A 213 8.50 -2.54 -1.86
CA GLU A 213 8.20 -3.97 -1.84
C GLU A 213 6.92 -4.25 -1.07
N ILE A 214 6.77 -3.68 0.13
CA ILE A 214 5.55 -3.87 0.95
C ILE A 214 4.31 -3.29 0.26
N PRO A 215 4.28 -2.02 -0.22
CA PRO A 215 3.19 -1.53 -1.05
C PRO A 215 2.89 -2.42 -2.28
N SER A 216 3.93 -2.89 -2.96
CA SER A 216 3.79 -3.73 -4.15
C SER A 216 3.20 -5.10 -3.82
N LEU A 217 3.59 -5.70 -2.68
CA LEU A 217 3.02 -6.94 -2.17
C LEU A 217 1.54 -6.78 -1.83
N ILE A 218 1.15 -5.65 -1.23
CA ILE A 218 -0.27 -5.33 -1.01
C ILE A 218 -1.01 -5.28 -2.35
N MET A 219 -0.48 -4.56 -3.34
CA MET A 219 -1.15 -4.40 -4.64
C MET A 219 -1.27 -5.72 -5.41
N ILE A 220 -0.20 -6.54 -5.46
CA ILE A 220 -0.21 -7.79 -6.22
C ILE A 220 -1.11 -8.85 -5.56
N PHE A 221 -1.03 -9.05 -4.24
CA PHE A 221 -1.86 -10.04 -3.54
C PHE A 221 -3.29 -9.56 -3.37
N GLY A 222 -3.52 -8.27 -3.21
CA GLY A 222 -4.86 -7.70 -3.20
C GLY A 222 -5.53 -7.78 -4.58
N GLY A 223 -4.79 -7.50 -5.65
CA GLY A 223 -5.26 -7.73 -7.02
C GLY A 223 -5.60 -9.20 -7.26
N LEU A 224 -4.77 -10.12 -6.77
CA LEU A 224 -5.03 -11.55 -6.82
C LEU A 224 -6.29 -11.94 -6.05
N ILE A 225 -6.51 -11.38 -4.85
CA ILE A 225 -7.74 -11.58 -4.07
C ILE A 225 -8.96 -11.18 -4.89
N LEU A 226 -8.96 -9.97 -5.45
CA LEU A 226 -10.08 -9.45 -6.24
C LEU A 226 -10.31 -10.28 -7.50
N PHE A 227 -9.24 -10.72 -8.16
CA PHE A 227 -9.29 -11.58 -9.33
C PHE A 227 -9.91 -12.96 -9.02
N VAL A 228 -9.49 -13.60 -7.93
CA VAL A 228 -10.04 -14.88 -7.48
C VAL A 228 -11.52 -14.73 -7.11
N ASP A 229 -11.88 -13.67 -6.40
CA ASP A 229 -13.26 -13.43 -5.99
C ASP A 229 -14.18 -13.12 -7.18
N ALA A 230 -13.68 -12.41 -8.21
CA ALA A 230 -14.43 -12.12 -9.43
C ALA A 230 -14.63 -13.35 -10.34
N THR A 231 -13.67 -14.29 -10.33
CA THR A 231 -13.71 -15.50 -11.17
C THR A 231 -14.39 -16.69 -10.49
N THR A 232 -14.50 -16.67 -9.17
CA THR A 232 -15.19 -17.74 -8.41
C THR A 232 -16.70 -17.49 -8.42
N PRO A 233 -17.51 -18.36 -9.04
CA PRO A 233 -18.96 -18.14 -9.13
C PRO A 233 -19.58 -18.08 -7.74
N SER A 234 -20.23 -16.97 -7.42
CA SER A 234 -21.04 -16.85 -6.21
C SER A 234 -22.11 -17.95 -6.20
N ARG A 235 -22.09 -18.84 -5.21
CA ARG A 235 -23.10 -19.92 -5.04
C ARG A 235 -24.54 -19.37 -5.04
N ALA A 236 -24.74 -18.11 -4.63
CA ALA A 236 -26.02 -17.40 -4.71
C ALA A 236 -26.56 -17.24 -6.15
N ALA A 237 -25.70 -17.03 -7.14
CA ALA A 237 -26.10 -16.89 -8.55
C ALA A 237 -26.56 -18.21 -9.20
N ARG A 238 -26.17 -19.37 -8.64
CA ARG A 238 -26.65 -20.69 -9.10
C ARG A 238 -28.02 -21.07 -8.54
N GLY A 239 -28.45 -20.46 -7.42
CA GLY A 239 -29.76 -20.72 -6.81
C GLY A 239 -30.93 -20.03 -7.54
N GLY A 240 -30.70 -18.84 -8.11
CA GLY A 240 -31.74 -18.06 -8.81
C GLY A 240 -32.00 -18.46 -10.26
N ARG A 241 -31.26 -19.44 -10.79
CA ARG A 241 -31.32 -19.85 -12.21
C ARG A 241 -31.91 -21.24 -12.44
N ARG A 242 -32.70 -21.77 -11.48
CA ARG A 242 -33.65 -22.86 -11.74
C ARG A 242 -34.96 -22.24 -12.23
N VAL A 243 -35.01 -21.96 -13.53
CA VAL A 243 -36.27 -21.75 -14.24
C VAL A 243 -37.07 -23.05 -14.09
N VAL A 244 -38.17 -22.97 -13.34
CA VAL A 244 -39.17 -24.03 -13.25
C VAL A 244 -39.80 -24.14 -14.64
N ALA A 245 -39.37 -25.13 -15.42
CA ALA A 245 -40.14 -25.58 -16.57
C ALA A 245 -41.36 -26.34 -16.02
N SER A 246 -42.46 -25.62 -15.79
CA SER A 246 -43.75 -26.23 -15.50
C SER A 246 -44.27 -26.87 -16.79
N THR A 247 -44.13 -28.19 -16.89
CA THR A 247 -44.84 -29.01 -17.87
C THR A 247 -46.34 -28.94 -17.54
N ASN A 248 -47.10 -28.15 -18.29
CA ASN A 248 -48.56 -28.21 -18.24
C ASN A 248 -49.03 -29.22 -19.29
N ARG A 249 -49.50 -30.39 -18.84
CA ARG A 249 -50.35 -31.27 -19.65
C ARG A 249 -51.78 -31.13 -19.13
N ILE A 250 -52.68 -30.73 -20.02
CA ILE A 250 -54.09 -31.12 -20.02
C ILE A 250 -54.29 -31.84 -21.35
#